data_AF-A0A9Q3KZ80-F1
#
_entry.id   AF-A0A9Q3KZ80-F1
#
_cell.length_a   1.000
_cell.length_b   1.000
_cell.length_c   1.000
_cell.angle_alpha   90.00
_cell.angle_beta   90.00
_cell.angle_gamma   90.00
#
_symmetry.space_group_name_H-M   'P 1'
#
loop_
_entity.id
_entity.type
_entity.pdbx_description
1 polymer ?
#
loop_
_entity_poly.entity_id
_entity_poly.type
_entity_poly.pdbx_seq_one_letter_code
_entity_poly.pdbx_strand_id
1 'polypeptide(L)'
;MQKANKSTGKRLGNMIKIQEPSRPWEIVHMDWVTGLLPGGDRSYNACLVIVDRFSKTPIFLPCHKDDFAMDTALLIWNIVVSWTCILTNITSERDPKFTSAL
;
A
#
# COMPACT_ATOMS: atom_id res chain seq x y z
N MET A 1 20.15 -7.65 -18.59
CA MET A 1 21.11 -6.88 -17.77
C MET A 1 20.87 -5.40 -18.04
N GLN A 2 20.17 -4.69 -17.15
CA GLN A 2 19.93 -3.26 -17.34
C GLN A 2 21.18 -2.48 -16.93
N LYS A 3 21.70 -1.66 -17.86
CA LYS A 3 22.87 -0.80 -17.67
C LYS A 3 22.46 0.46 -16.88
N ALA A 4 23.28 0.85 -15.91
CA ALA A 4 23.11 2.09 -15.15
C ALA A 4 23.62 3.31 -15.93
N ASN A 5 22.90 4.43 -15.86
CA ASN A 5 23.28 5.71 -16.48
C ASN A 5 23.79 6.72 -15.43
N LYS A 6 24.73 7.57 -15.87
CA LYS A 6 25.61 8.45 -15.07
C LYS A 6 24.91 9.39 -14.07
N SER A 7 25.60 9.57 -12.94
CA SER A 7 25.26 10.43 -11.81
C SER A 7 25.25 11.93 -12.15
N THR A 8 24.12 12.59 -11.92
CA THR A 8 24.02 14.05 -11.81
C THR A 8 23.57 14.38 -10.39
N GLY A 9 24.38 15.19 -9.70
CA GLY A 9 24.28 15.44 -8.26
C GLY A 9 22.95 16.07 -7.83
N LYS A 10 22.16 15.31 -7.09
CA LYS A 10 21.15 15.82 -6.16
C LYS A 10 21.50 15.20 -4.81
N ARG A 11 21.55 15.98 -3.73
CA ARG A 11 21.81 15.47 -2.38
C ARG A 11 20.79 14.35 -2.12
N LEU A 12 21.23 13.08 -2.21
CA LEU A 12 20.37 11.94 -1.97
C LEU A 12 20.00 12.04 -0.49
N GLY A 13 18.72 12.34 -0.21
CA GLY A 13 18.24 12.36 1.17
C GLY A 13 18.65 11.07 1.87
N ASN A 14 19.05 11.17 3.15
CA ASN A 14 19.52 10.01 3.89
C ASN A 14 18.53 8.86 3.75
N MET A 15 19.01 7.70 3.28
CA MET A 15 18.19 6.50 3.20
C MET A 15 17.90 6.04 4.64
N ILE A 16 16.69 6.33 5.13
CA ILE A 16 16.26 5.87 6.45
C ILE A 16 15.94 4.38 6.33
N LYS A 17 16.71 3.55 7.04
CA LYS A 17 16.41 2.13 7.15
C LYS A 17 15.20 1.98 8.08
N ILE A 18 14.06 1.57 7.52
CA ILE A 18 12.86 1.23 8.30
C ILE A 18 13.21 0.01 9.17
N GLN A 19 12.89 0.06 10.45
CA GLN A 19 13.14 -1.02 11.42
C GLN A 19 12.51 -2.35 10.94
N GLU A 20 13.17 -3.46 11.27
CA GLU A 20 12.61 -4.79 10.98
C GLU A 20 11.48 -5.08 11.97
N PRO A 21 10.33 -5.60 11.49
CA PRO A 21 9.23 -5.98 12.36
C PRO A 21 9.64 -7.17 13.22
N SER A 22 9.16 -7.19 14.47
CA SER A 22 9.35 -8.26 15.44
C SER A 22 8.23 -9.29 15.42
N ARG A 23 7.04 -8.91 14.92
CA ARG A 23 5.84 -9.75 14.84
C ARG A 23 5.11 -9.58 13.50
N PRO A 24 4.30 -10.57 13.08
CA PRO A 24 3.42 -10.43 11.93
C PRO A 24 2.54 -9.19 12.04
N TRP A 25 2.33 -8.49 10.92
CA TRP A 25 1.42 -7.35 10.77
C TRP A 25 1.79 -6.07 11.54
N GLU A 26 2.99 -6.01 12.11
CA GLU A 26 3.49 -4.81 12.80
C GLU A 26 3.82 -3.68 11.84
N ILE A 27 4.42 -4.03 10.69
CA ILE A 27 4.80 -3.09 9.64
C ILE A 27 4.26 -3.61 8.32
N VAL A 28 3.42 -2.82 7.66
CA VAL A 28 2.86 -3.14 6.36
C VAL A 28 3.24 -2.12 5.29
N HIS A 29 3.39 -2.62 4.07
CA HIS A 29 3.53 -1.81 2.87
C HIS A 29 2.20 -1.82 2.11
N MET A 30 1.72 -0.64 1.68
CA MET A 30 0.47 -0.51 0.94
C MET A 30 0.69 0.18 -0.39
N ASP A 31 0.12 -0.38 -1.46
CA ASP A 31 0.22 0.16 -2.82
C ASP A 31 -1.01 -0.17 -3.69
N TRP A 32 -1.27 0.64 -4.72
CA TRP A 32 -2.43 0.55 -5.60
C TRP A 32 -1.99 0.03 -6.95
N VAL A 33 -2.53 -1.12 -7.33
CA VAL A 33 -2.47 -1.60 -8.71
C VAL A 33 -3.70 -1.07 -9.42
N THR A 34 -3.52 -0.07 -10.29
CA THR A 34 -4.59 0.56 -11.08
C THR A 34 -4.49 0.19 -12.56
N GLY A 35 -5.52 0.54 -13.35
CA GLY A 35 -5.55 0.26 -14.79
C GLY A 35 -5.88 -1.19 -15.12
N LEU A 36 -6.48 -1.94 -14.18
CA LEU A 36 -6.97 -3.28 -14.42
C LEU A 36 -8.24 -3.22 -15.28
N LEU A 37 -8.41 -4.23 -16.13
CA LEU A 37 -9.68 -4.42 -16.83
C LEU A 37 -10.79 -4.70 -15.79
N PRO A 38 -11.97 -4.04 -15.89
CA PRO A 38 -13.07 -4.26 -14.96
C PRO A 38 -13.42 -5.75 -14.85
N GLY A 39 -13.48 -6.27 -13.62
CA GLY A 39 -13.69 -7.68 -13.35
C GLY A 39 -14.69 -7.97 -12.22
N GLY A 40 -15.34 -9.13 -12.34
CA GLY A 40 -16.33 -9.63 -11.37
C GLY A 40 -17.65 -8.84 -11.36
N ASP A 41 -18.57 -9.25 -10.48
CA ASP A 41 -19.94 -8.71 -10.44
C ASP A 41 -20.00 -7.21 -10.13
N ARG A 42 -18.96 -6.67 -9.47
CA ARG A 42 -18.86 -5.25 -9.08
C ARG A 42 -17.96 -4.43 -10.01
N SER A 43 -17.46 -5.02 -11.10
CA SER A 43 -16.62 -4.33 -12.10
C SER A 43 -15.42 -3.59 -11.49
N TYR A 44 -14.73 -4.21 -10.52
CA TYR A 44 -13.55 -3.62 -9.90
C TYR A 44 -12.44 -3.44 -10.94
N ASN A 45 -11.77 -2.29 -10.91
CA ASN A 45 -10.75 -1.90 -11.89
C ASN A 45 -9.41 -1.48 -11.25
N ALA A 46 -9.28 -1.68 -9.94
CA ALA A 46 -8.06 -1.50 -9.18
C ALA A 46 -7.97 -2.55 -8.06
N CYS A 47 -6.78 -2.66 -7.47
CA CYS A 47 -6.52 -3.53 -6.33
C CYS A 47 -5.59 -2.81 -5.35
N LEU A 48 -6.01 -2.72 -4.09
CA LEU A 48 -5.14 -2.33 -2.99
C LEU A 48 -4.37 -3.55 -2.50
N VAL A 49 -3.04 -3.49 -2.60
CA VAL A 49 -2.12 -4.52 -2.15
C VAL A 49 -1.55 -4.12 -0.81
N ILE A 50 -1.69 -4.98 0.19
CA ILE A 50 -1.16 -4.77 1.54
C ILE A 50 -0.23 -5.92 1.85
N VAL A 51 1.05 -5.63 2.07
CA VAL A 51 2.08 -6.65 2.30
C VAL A 51 2.62 -6.55 3.72
N ASP A 52 2.50 -7.63 4.48
CA ASP A 52 3.16 -7.75 5.77
C ASP A 52 4.67 -7.89 5.58
N ARG A 53 5.44 -6.98 6.19
CA ARG A 53 6.89 -6.97 6.06
C ARG A 53 7.54 -8.16 6.79
N PHE A 54 6.91 -8.70 7.83
CA PHE A 54 7.43 -9.82 8.61
C PHE A 54 7.30 -11.14 7.82
N SER A 55 6.07 -11.52 7.48
CA SER A 55 5.77 -12.78 6.78
C SER A 55 5.94 -12.73 5.27
N LYS A 56 6.08 -11.53 4.67
CA LYS A 56 6.03 -11.29 3.20
C LYS A 56 4.70 -11.70 2.56
N THR A 57 3.65 -11.84 3.37
CA THR A 57 2.34 -12.28 2.88
C THR A 57 1.53 -11.08 2.39
N PRO A 58 1.01 -11.11 1.15
CA PRO A 58 0.13 -10.07 0.62
C PRO A 58 -1.34 -10.35 0.92
N ILE A 59 -2.10 -9.27 1.10
CA ILE A 59 -3.56 -9.22 1.01
C ILE A 59 -3.91 -8.38 -0.22
N PHE A 60 -4.81 -8.89 -1.05
CA PHE A 60 -5.32 -8.21 -2.23
C PHE A 60 -6.77 -7.79 -2.00
N LEU A 61 -7.03 -6.50 -2.00
CA LEU A 61 -8.35 -5.93 -1.80
C LEU A 61 -8.84 -5.32 -3.11
N PRO A 62 -9.84 -5.93 -3.79
CA PRO A 62 -10.38 -5.36 -5.01
C PRO A 62 -11.12 -4.05 -4.70
N CYS A 63 -10.87 -3.03 -5.52
CA CYS A 63 -11.41 -1.69 -5.33
C CYS A 63 -11.56 -0.98 -6.69
N HIS A 64 -12.03 0.26 -6.66
CA HIS A 64 -12.08 1.11 -7.84
C HIS A 64 -10.98 2.17 -7.79
N LYS A 65 -10.38 2.46 -8.94
CA LYS A 65 -9.35 3.48 -9.07
C LYS A 65 -9.85 4.85 -8.57
N ASP A 66 -11.15 5.10 -8.71
CA ASP A 66 -11.81 6.36 -8.40
C ASP A 66 -12.43 6.38 -6.98
N ASP A 67 -12.24 5.32 -6.18
CA ASP A 67 -12.70 5.29 -4.78
C ASP A 67 -12.15 6.46 -3.99
N PHE A 68 -12.98 7.07 -3.14
CA PHE A 68 -12.54 8.17 -2.29
C PHE A 68 -11.69 7.65 -1.12
N ALA A 69 -11.03 8.59 -0.43
CA ALA A 69 -10.24 8.28 0.77
C ALA A 69 -11.06 7.56 1.84
N MET A 70 -12.34 7.95 2.02
CA MET A 70 -13.23 7.33 2.99
C MET A 70 -13.59 5.89 2.62
N ASP A 71 -13.90 5.61 1.34
CA ASP A 71 -14.19 4.26 0.87
C ASP A 71 -12.99 3.33 1.11
N THR A 72 -11.79 3.85 0.82
CA THR A 72 -10.53 3.16 1.07
C THR A 72 -10.31 2.90 2.56
N ALA A 73 -10.54 3.89 3.42
CA ALA A 73 -10.38 3.76 4.86
C ALA A 73 -11.34 2.69 5.43
N LEU A 74 -12.59 2.69 4.97
CA LEU A 74 -13.59 1.69 5.35
C LEU A 74 -13.20 0.29 4.86
N LEU A 75 -12.68 0.17 3.64
CA LEU A 75 -12.19 -1.10 3.09
C LEU A 75 -11.07 -1.70 3.95
N ILE A 76 -10.07 -0.87 4.31
CA ILE A 76 -8.96 -1.28 5.17
C ILE A 76 -9.47 -1.65 6.57
N TRP A 77 -10.32 -0.81 7.16
CA TRP A 77 -10.87 -1.03 8.49
C TRP A 77 -11.63 -2.35 8.57
N ASN A 78 -12.55 -2.59 7.63
CA ASN A 78 -13.42 -3.76 7.68
C ASN A 78 -12.66 -5.08 7.43
N ILE A 79 -11.64 -5.07 6.58
CA ILE A 79 -10.97 -6.31 6.16
C ILE A 79 -9.69 -6.54 6.94
N VAL A 80 -8.82 -5.53 7.01
CA VAL A 80 -7.45 -5.70 7.53
C VAL A 80 -7.46 -5.73 9.04
N VAL A 81 -8.09 -4.73 9.69
CA VAL A 81 -8.11 -4.65 11.16
C VAL A 81 -8.81 -5.86 11.76
N SER A 82 -9.86 -6.37 11.11
CA SER A 82 -10.58 -7.58 11.50
C SER A 82 -9.72 -8.85 11.43
N TRP A 83 -8.74 -8.92 10.52
CA TRP A 83 -7.93 -10.12 10.28
C TRP A 83 -6.59 -10.12 11.02
N THR A 84 -5.97 -8.96 11.21
CA THR A 84 -4.53 -8.88 11.49
C THR A 84 -4.14 -8.20 12.80
N CYS A 85 -5.11 -7.62 13.52
CA CYS A 85 -4.96 -6.66 14.63
C CYS A 85 -4.76 -5.20 14.17
N ILE A 86 -4.62 -4.27 15.14
CA ILE A 86 -4.36 -2.85 14.86
C ILE A 86 -2.94 -2.69 14.30
N LEU A 87 -2.86 -2.21 13.06
CA LEU A 87 -1.60 -1.86 12.40
C LEU A 87 -0.92 -0.71 13.17
N THR A 88 0.34 -0.91 13.58
CA THR A 88 1.11 0.10 14.31
C THR A 88 1.88 1.04 13.37
N ASN A 89 2.36 0.53 12.22
CA ASN A 89 3.13 1.30 11.27
C ASN A 89 2.71 0.97 9.84
N ILE A 90 2.29 2.00 9.10
CA ILE A 90 1.89 1.90 7.70
C ILE A 90 2.87 2.71 6.87
N THR A 91 3.44 2.09 5.83
CA THR A 91 4.22 2.80 4.80
C THR A 91 3.47 2.70 3.49
N SER A 92 3.05 3.85 2.96
CA SER A 92 2.36 3.96 1.68
C SER A 92 3.04 4.94 0.74
N GLU A 93 2.73 4.86 -0.54
CA GLU A 93 3.06 5.93 -1.48
C GLU A 93 2.23 7.20 -1.21
N ARG A 94 2.63 8.34 -1.80
CA ARG A 94 1.95 9.63 -1.63
C ARG A 94 0.70 9.75 -2.50
N ASP A 95 -0.17 8.75 -2.44
CA ASP A 95 -1.46 8.80 -3.12
C ASP A 95 -2.39 9.82 -2.40
N PRO A 96 -3.18 10.63 -3.13
CA PRO A 96 -4.18 11.52 -2.54
C PRO A 96 -5.13 10.84 -1.57
N LYS A 97 -5.46 9.56 -1.77
CA LYS A 97 -6.33 8.79 -0.88
C LYS A 97 -5.72 8.60 0.52
N PHE A 98 -4.40 8.63 0.65
CA PHE A 98 -3.69 8.58 1.94
C PHE A 98 -3.35 9.94 2.53
N THR A 99 -3.32 10.98 1.70
CA THR A 99 -2.86 12.31 2.10
C THR A 99 -3.99 13.34 2.18
N SER A 100 -5.22 12.95 1.84
CA SER A 100 -6.41 13.78 1.98
C SER A 100 -6.57 14.23 3.44
N ALA A 101 -6.65 15.55 3.64
CA ALA A 101 -7.29 16.08 4.84
C ALA A 101 -8.80 15.83 4.74
N LEU A 102 -9.46 15.65 5.89
CA LEU A 102 -10.93 15.62 5.98
C LEU A 102 -11.54 16.90 5.41
#